data_AF-A0A8H3AR83-F1
#
_entry.id   AF-A0A8H3AR83-F1
#
_cell.length_a   1.000
_cell.length_b   1.000
_cell.length_c   1.000
_cell.angle_alpha   90.00
_cell.angle_beta   90.00
_cell.angle_gamma   90.00
#
_symmetry.space_group_name_H-M   'P 1'
#
loop_
_entity.id
_entity.type
_entity.pdbx_description
1 polymer ?
#
loop_
_entity_poly.entity_id
_entity_poly.type
_entity_poly.pdbx_seq_one_letter_code
_entity_poly.pdbx_strand_id
1 'polypeptide(L)'
;MLLQSGRYFDTVGWMSVKLDNNDQDARNLEMHHRYLDNNIATYIYHAQKSHDFFTKKGKNITRFIDRMEEHEALTKVYGELPSNYYLDCKKWAKNGVDDESLFNFYLNAVETTLVNPKTSANWLFFSNWGVLRGDIYKGIFTKSDLCNPDDRSAFRYATVTRKIANKIVRKTQELIKEKAEEQERKEEEEERKDAEEERREREKERTKQRRFLGNGFRFKDIRESEPGALNIMEDTDQTYLYSESKQQIALTYGWNTQDQCEDNGNDVEHEQFDQVSFDDPEELPVFFWGKKFKEGLGKDEFVDIITTDYIGRGVVANALEKLLEEEYKGQISMKPWLSEYREDVRQNNLLEKYVESTFPYKPPVPIKSQ
;
A
#
# COMPACT_ATOMS: atom_id res chain seq x y z
N MET A 1 6.60 19.74 -10.91
CA MET A 1 6.17 19.20 -9.61
C MET A 1 5.11 18.14 -9.86
N LEU A 2 5.13 17.05 -9.09
CA LEU A 2 4.10 16.01 -9.06
C LEU A 2 3.58 15.94 -7.63
N LEU A 3 2.26 15.87 -7.44
CA LEU A 3 1.63 15.73 -6.13
C LEU A 3 1.05 14.32 -6.00
N GLN A 4 1.37 13.63 -4.90
CA GLN A 4 0.81 12.33 -4.53
C GLN A 4 0.15 12.45 -3.16
N SER A 5 -1.11 12.03 -3.03
CA SER A 5 -1.98 12.42 -1.90
C SER A 5 -2.43 11.21 -1.07
N GLY A 6 -1.47 10.48 -0.50
CA GLY A 6 -1.75 9.42 0.49
C GLY A 6 -2.59 8.24 -0.04
N ARG A 7 -3.34 7.60 0.87
CA ARG A 7 -4.12 6.36 0.61
C ARG A 7 -5.37 6.28 1.48
N TYR A 8 -6.30 5.37 1.18
CA TYR A 8 -7.46 5.06 2.04
C TYR A 8 -8.31 6.25 2.51
N PHE A 9 -8.31 7.34 1.72
CA PHE A 9 -8.99 8.57 2.10
C PHE A 9 -8.47 9.13 3.43
N ASP A 10 -7.19 8.98 3.74
CA ASP A 10 -6.54 9.60 4.91
C ASP A 10 -6.14 11.05 4.64
N THR A 11 -5.79 11.37 3.40
CA THR A 11 -5.17 12.63 3.00
C THR A 11 -5.93 13.30 1.85
N VAL A 12 -6.14 14.60 1.95
CA VAL A 12 -6.51 15.46 0.83
C VAL A 12 -5.30 16.27 0.40
N GLY A 13 -4.83 16.03 -0.83
CA GLY A 13 -3.75 16.84 -1.40
C GLY A 13 -4.25 18.19 -1.89
N TRP A 14 -3.50 19.23 -1.57
CA TRP A 14 -3.72 20.59 -2.01
C TRP A 14 -2.48 21.12 -2.72
N MET A 15 -2.68 21.82 -3.84
CA MET A 15 -1.62 22.53 -4.54
C MET A 15 -2.19 23.80 -5.16
N SER A 16 -1.44 24.89 -5.06
CA SER A 16 -1.72 26.15 -5.75
C SER A 16 -0.51 26.58 -6.56
N VAL A 17 -0.76 27.13 -7.75
CA VAL A 17 0.28 27.61 -8.66
C VAL A 17 -0.04 29.04 -9.04
N LYS A 18 0.96 29.91 -8.96
CA LYS A 18 0.83 31.29 -9.44
C LYS A 18 1.06 31.34 -10.94
N LEU A 19 0.01 31.66 -11.69
CA LEU A 19 0.03 31.76 -13.14
C LEU A 19 0.22 33.23 -13.56
N ASP A 20 1.45 33.72 -13.50
CA ASP A 20 1.80 35.05 -14.01
C ASP A 20 1.88 35.01 -15.56
N ASN A 21 1.59 36.11 -16.26
CA ASN A 21 1.67 36.25 -17.74
C ASN A 21 3.13 36.23 -18.26
N ASN A 22 3.92 35.25 -17.85
CA ASN A 22 5.33 35.13 -18.17
C ASN A 22 5.50 34.14 -19.33
N ASP A 23 5.22 34.60 -20.56
CA ASP A 23 5.43 33.83 -21.80
C ASP A 23 6.90 33.41 -22.02
N GLN A 24 7.84 33.89 -21.20
CA GLN A 24 9.27 33.70 -21.41
C GLN A 24 9.92 32.64 -20.52
N ASP A 25 9.35 32.26 -19.37
CA ASP A 25 9.98 31.29 -18.45
C ASP A 25 8.96 30.42 -17.68
N ALA A 26 8.28 29.52 -18.40
CA ALA A 26 7.40 28.49 -17.82
C ALA A 26 8.10 27.54 -16.81
N ARG A 27 9.41 27.68 -16.61
CA ARG A 27 10.23 26.86 -15.70
C ARG A 27 10.31 27.40 -14.27
N ASN A 28 9.93 28.66 -14.04
CA ASN A 28 9.98 29.30 -12.72
C ASN A 28 8.56 29.66 -12.23
N LEU A 29 7.71 28.64 -12.08
CA LEU A 29 6.39 28.81 -11.48
C LEU A 29 6.49 28.72 -9.96
N GLU A 30 5.90 29.70 -9.27
CA GLU A 30 5.74 29.64 -7.82
C GLU A 30 4.61 28.66 -7.48
N MET A 31 4.93 27.63 -6.70
CA MET A 31 4.01 26.56 -6.31
C MET A 31 4.03 26.38 -4.79
N HIS A 32 2.86 26.12 -4.22
CA HIS A 32 2.69 25.78 -2.80
C HIS A 32 1.83 24.53 -2.70
N HIS A 33 2.14 23.63 -1.76
CA HIS A 33 1.39 22.40 -1.53
C HIS A 33 1.10 22.16 -0.04
N ARG A 34 0.03 21.40 0.21
CA ARG A 34 -0.31 20.89 1.54
C ARG A 34 -0.91 19.49 1.46
N TYR A 35 -0.67 18.67 2.48
CA TYR A 35 -1.35 17.42 2.75
C TYR A 35 -2.26 17.64 3.95
N LEU A 36 -3.57 17.55 3.72
CA LEU A 36 -4.58 17.83 4.72
C LEU A 36 -5.10 16.51 5.28
N ASP A 37 -5.09 16.35 6.59
CA ASP A 37 -5.77 15.23 7.22
C ASP A 37 -7.27 15.22 6.85
N ASN A 38 -7.79 14.07 6.46
CA ASN A 38 -9.21 13.91 6.16
C ASN A 38 -10.06 13.82 7.44
N ASN A 39 -10.17 14.94 8.15
CA ASN A 39 -11.02 15.05 9.33
C ASN A 39 -11.79 16.40 9.32
N ILE A 40 -12.89 16.43 10.06
CA ILE A 40 -13.77 17.61 10.10
C ILE A 40 -13.05 18.84 10.69
N ALA A 41 -12.14 18.66 11.65
CA ALA A 41 -11.43 19.78 12.28
C ALA A 41 -10.50 20.49 11.29
N THR A 42 -9.72 19.73 10.51
CA THR A 42 -8.90 20.23 9.40
C THR A 42 -9.74 21.01 8.39
N TYR A 43 -10.89 20.48 7.97
CA TYR A 43 -11.75 21.16 7.01
C TYR A 43 -12.39 22.43 7.56
N ILE A 44 -12.82 22.43 8.82
CA ILE A 44 -13.38 23.61 9.48
C ILE A 44 -12.32 24.71 9.57
N TYR A 45 -11.10 24.33 9.94
CA TYR A 45 -9.96 25.25 10.04
C TYR A 45 -9.65 25.91 8.70
N HIS A 46 -9.45 25.13 7.63
CA HIS A 46 -9.12 25.70 6.32
C HIS A 46 -10.30 26.43 5.65
N ALA A 47 -11.54 26.01 5.91
CA ALA A 47 -12.71 26.72 5.41
C ALA A 47 -13.00 28.03 6.18
N GLN A 48 -12.35 28.27 7.32
CA GLN A 48 -12.62 29.39 8.22
C GLN A 48 -14.12 29.48 8.57
N LYS A 49 -14.73 28.32 8.81
CA LYS A 49 -16.17 28.18 9.12
C LYS A 49 -16.36 27.65 10.53
N SER A 50 -17.59 27.67 11.02
CA SER A 50 -17.96 26.98 12.25
C SER A 50 -19.25 26.19 12.06
N HIS A 51 -20.37 26.68 12.60
CA HIS A 51 -21.67 26.02 12.56
C HIS A 51 -22.26 25.95 11.14
N ASP A 52 -21.81 26.81 10.22
CA ASP A 52 -22.22 26.89 8.82
C ASP A 52 -21.38 26.01 7.88
N PHE A 53 -20.46 25.20 8.42
CA PHE A 53 -19.64 24.25 7.67
C PHE A 53 -20.48 23.17 7.00
N PHE A 54 -21.48 22.62 7.71
CA PHE A 54 -22.28 21.50 7.22
C PHE A 54 -23.37 21.94 6.24
N THR A 55 -23.09 21.82 4.95
CA THR A 55 -24.05 22.14 3.89
C THR A 55 -25.21 21.12 3.81
N LYS A 56 -26.36 21.55 3.26
CA LYS A 56 -27.50 20.65 2.99
C LYS A 56 -27.13 19.47 2.10
N LYS A 57 -26.27 19.70 1.09
CA LYS A 57 -25.76 18.65 0.20
C LYS A 57 -24.88 17.66 0.96
N GLY A 58 -23.95 18.14 1.78
CA GLY A 58 -23.11 17.29 2.63
C GLY A 58 -23.94 16.37 3.54
N LYS A 59 -24.91 16.94 4.26
CA LYS A 59 -25.84 16.16 5.10
C LYS A 59 -26.67 15.14 4.33
N ASN A 60 -26.97 15.39 3.05
CA ASN A 60 -27.67 14.40 2.22
C ASN A 60 -26.74 13.24 1.82
N ILE A 61 -25.47 13.53 1.54
CA ILE A 61 -24.45 12.52 1.23
C ILE A 61 -24.15 11.66 2.46
N THR A 62 -23.94 12.27 3.63
CA THR A 62 -23.75 11.51 4.90
C THR A 62 -24.90 10.54 5.12
N ARG A 63 -26.15 11.02 5.06
CA ARG A 63 -27.33 10.15 5.19
C ARG A 63 -27.42 9.08 4.11
N PHE A 64 -26.86 9.31 2.92
CA PHE A 64 -26.81 8.28 1.87
C PHE A 64 -25.79 7.21 2.25
N ILE A 65 -24.61 7.59 2.71
CA ILE A 65 -23.57 6.67 3.19
C ILE A 65 -24.12 5.82 4.34
N ASP A 66 -24.74 6.44 5.36
CA ASP A 66 -25.33 5.71 6.51
C ASP A 66 -26.31 4.62 6.05
N ARG A 67 -27.16 4.91 5.06
CA ARG A 67 -28.10 3.93 4.49
C ARG A 67 -27.40 2.82 3.71
N MET A 68 -26.30 3.14 3.03
CA MET A 68 -25.51 2.13 2.30
C MET A 68 -24.79 1.20 3.28
N GLU A 69 -24.23 1.72 4.38
CA GLU A 69 -23.59 0.91 5.42
C GLU A 69 -24.59 -0.07 6.06
N GLU A 70 -25.82 0.39 6.31
CA GLU A 70 -26.91 -0.46 6.80
C GLU A 70 -27.33 -1.51 5.76
N HIS A 71 -27.53 -1.10 4.50
CA HIS A 71 -27.91 -2.00 3.40
C HIS A 71 -26.87 -3.10 3.17
N GLU A 72 -25.59 -2.76 3.21
CA GLU A 72 -24.47 -3.69 3.05
C GLU A 72 -24.13 -4.46 4.34
N ALA A 73 -24.82 -4.16 5.45
CA ALA A 73 -24.60 -4.73 6.76
C ALA A 73 -23.13 -4.67 7.21
N LEU A 74 -22.45 -3.52 7.00
CA LEU A 74 -21.03 -3.36 7.35
C LEU A 74 -20.79 -3.46 8.86
N THR A 75 -21.79 -3.12 9.67
CA THR A 75 -21.77 -3.23 11.14
C THR A 75 -22.12 -4.62 11.66
N LYS A 76 -22.32 -5.62 10.78
CA LYS A 76 -22.53 -7.01 11.19
C LYS A 76 -21.33 -7.48 12.02
N VAL A 77 -21.59 -7.88 13.27
CA VAL A 77 -20.58 -8.35 14.22
C VAL A 77 -20.28 -9.83 13.98
N TYR A 78 -18.98 -10.15 13.92
CA TYR A 78 -18.47 -11.52 13.82
C TYR A 78 -17.80 -12.00 15.12
N GLY A 79 -17.24 -11.09 15.90
CA GLY A 79 -16.57 -11.43 17.16
C GLY A 79 -16.04 -10.21 17.90
N GLU A 80 -15.25 -10.47 18.94
CA GLU A 80 -14.57 -9.43 19.72
C GLU A 80 -13.11 -9.82 19.97
N LEU A 81 -12.18 -9.04 19.42
CA LEU A 81 -10.76 -9.32 19.44
C LEU A 81 -10.10 -8.80 20.72
N PRO A 82 -9.19 -9.58 21.35
CA PRO A 82 -8.57 -9.20 22.62
C PRO A 82 -7.43 -8.18 22.45
N SER A 83 -6.82 -8.11 21.27
CA SER A 83 -5.60 -7.35 20.99
C SER A 83 -5.67 -6.65 19.63
N ASN A 84 -4.78 -5.68 19.43
CA ASN A 84 -4.55 -5.07 18.12
C ASN A 84 -3.60 -5.96 17.31
N TYR A 85 -3.78 -5.98 15.99
CA TYR A 85 -2.96 -6.72 15.05
C TYR A 85 -2.49 -5.77 13.95
N TYR A 86 -1.17 -5.55 13.90
CA TYR A 86 -0.54 -4.55 13.05
C TYR A 86 0.05 -5.18 11.79
N LEU A 87 -0.10 -4.50 10.64
CA LEU A 87 0.41 -4.93 9.35
C LEU A 87 1.90 -4.54 9.16
N ASP A 88 2.25 -3.29 9.48
CA ASP A 88 3.54 -2.68 9.11
C ASP A 88 4.33 -2.13 10.30
N CYS A 89 4.07 -2.59 11.52
CA CYS A 89 4.82 -2.12 12.69
C CYS A 89 6.26 -2.70 12.76
N LYS A 90 7.24 -1.83 13.03
CA LYS A 90 8.69 -2.15 13.05
C LYS A 90 9.10 -3.21 14.07
N LYS A 91 8.37 -3.34 15.18
CA LYS A 91 8.64 -4.36 16.22
C LYS A 91 8.49 -5.79 15.69
N TRP A 92 7.56 -5.99 14.77
CA TRP A 92 7.20 -7.31 14.25
C TRP A 92 8.10 -7.76 13.09
N ALA A 93 8.41 -6.86 12.15
CA ALA A 93 9.02 -7.23 10.86
C ALA A 93 10.43 -7.84 10.99
N LYS A 94 11.14 -7.58 12.10
CA LYS A 94 12.49 -8.11 12.33
C LYS A 94 12.54 -9.54 12.87
N ASN A 95 11.49 -10.02 13.55
CA ASN A 95 11.60 -11.26 14.35
C ASN A 95 10.54 -12.32 14.08
N GLY A 96 9.44 -12.02 13.36
CA GLY A 96 8.46 -13.05 12.94
C GLY A 96 7.71 -13.75 14.08
N VAL A 97 7.90 -13.34 15.33
CA VAL A 97 7.35 -13.97 16.55
C VAL A 97 6.70 -12.87 17.38
N ASP A 98 5.54 -12.39 16.91
CA ASP A 98 4.74 -11.43 17.66
C ASP A 98 3.26 -11.84 17.58
N ASP A 99 2.60 -11.88 18.73
CA ASP A 99 1.16 -12.16 18.83
C ASP A 99 0.32 -10.97 18.31
N GLU A 100 0.90 -9.76 18.24
CA GLU A 100 0.26 -8.55 17.69
C GLU A 100 0.50 -8.36 16.19
N SER A 101 1.07 -9.37 15.51
CA SER A 101 1.25 -9.34 14.05
C SER A 101 0.00 -9.76 13.30
N LEU A 102 -0.40 -8.94 12.32
CA LEU A 102 -1.51 -9.29 11.43
C LEU A 102 -1.19 -10.50 10.54
N PHE A 103 0.07 -10.72 10.18
CA PHE A 103 0.47 -11.92 9.44
C PHE A 103 0.31 -13.17 10.29
N ASN A 104 0.71 -13.13 11.58
CA ASN A 104 0.50 -14.25 12.49
C ASN A 104 -0.98 -14.49 12.75
N PHE A 105 -1.78 -13.43 12.91
CA PHE A 105 -3.23 -13.53 13.00
C PHE A 105 -3.83 -14.24 11.78
N TYR A 106 -3.41 -13.87 10.57
CA TYR A 106 -3.86 -14.53 9.33
C TYR A 106 -3.37 -15.97 9.23
N LEU A 107 -2.12 -16.27 9.59
CA LEU A 107 -1.57 -17.63 9.59
C LEU A 107 -2.30 -18.53 10.61
N ASN A 108 -2.68 -18.00 11.77
CA ASN A 108 -3.51 -18.69 12.75
C ASN A 108 -4.91 -18.97 12.19
N ALA A 109 -5.51 -18.02 11.46
CA ALA A 109 -6.77 -18.23 10.75
C ALA A 109 -6.65 -19.36 9.70
N VAL A 110 -5.56 -19.37 8.93
CA VAL A 110 -5.25 -20.43 7.97
C VAL A 110 -5.13 -21.79 8.67
N GLU A 111 -4.32 -21.89 9.72
CA GLU A 111 -4.11 -23.17 10.42
C GLU A 111 -5.39 -23.68 11.07
N THR A 112 -6.16 -22.80 11.72
CA THR A 112 -7.35 -23.17 12.49
C THR A 112 -8.55 -23.47 11.61
N THR A 113 -8.73 -22.71 10.53
CA THR A 113 -9.99 -22.67 9.77
C THR A 113 -9.83 -23.24 8.36
N LEU A 114 -8.77 -22.86 7.64
CA LEU A 114 -8.55 -23.27 6.26
C LEU A 114 -8.03 -24.70 6.16
N VAL A 115 -6.92 -25.00 6.85
CA VAL A 115 -6.23 -26.29 6.73
C VAL A 115 -7.08 -27.40 7.34
N ASN A 116 -7.24 -28.51 6.61
CA ASN A 116 -7.82 -29.73 7.15
C ASN A 116 -6.70 -30.74 7.48
N PRO A 117 -6.38 -30.98 8.77
CA PRO A 117 -5.29 -31.88 9.15
C PRO A 117 -5.48 -33.34 8.70
N LYS A 118 -6.72 -33.76 8.40
CA LYS A 118 -7.02 -35.12 7.93
C LYS A 118 -6.57 -35.33 6.49
N THR A 119 -6.66 -34.29 5.65
CA THR A 119 -6.29 -34.36 4.22
C THR A 119 -4.89 -33.81 3.99
N SER A 120 -4.48 -32.78 4.74
CA SER A 120 -3.22 -32.07 4.58
C SER A 120 -2.43 -32.10 5.89
N ALA A 121 -1.97 -33.29 6.25
CA ALA A 121 -1.24 -33.50 7.50
C ALA A 121 0.15 -32.81 7.52
N ASN A 122 0.73 -32.58 6.33
CA ASN A 122 1.92 -31.76 6.14
C ASN A 122 1.57 -30.65 5.17
N TRP A 123 1.68 -29.40 5.61
CA TRP A 123 1.27 -28.27 4.79
C TRP A 123 2.24 -27.10 4.90
N LEU A 124 2.29 -26.31 3.84
CA LEU A 124 2.92 -25.00 3.77
C LEU A 124 1.91 -24.03 3.16
N PHE A 125 1.53 -23.01 3.91
CA PHE A 125 0.75 -21.91 3.40
C PHE A 125 1.67 -20.78 2.98
N PHE A 126 1.39 -20.17 1.83
CA PHE A 126 2.21 -19.10 1.27
C PHE A 126 1.34 -18.04 0.61
N SER A 127 1.52 -16.78 1.01
CA SER A 127 0.84 -15.64 0.38
C SER A 127 1.67 -14.37 0.30
N ASN A 128 1.30 -13.46 -0.59
CA ASN A 128 1.84 -12.11 -0.62
C ASN A 128 1.11 -11.25 0.42
N TRP A 129 1.79 -10.27 1.03
CA TRP A 129 1.18 -9.44 2.06
C TRP A 129 -0.03 -8.63 1.58
N GLY A 130 -0.16 -8.39 0.26
CA GLY A 130 -1.26 -7.61 -0.33
C GLY A 130 -2.67 -8.20 -0.16
N VAL A 131 -2.79 -9.41 0.40
CA VAL A 131 -4.06 -9.96 0.88
C VAL A 131 -4.58 -9.27 2.15
N LEU A 132 -3.69 -8.55 2.85
CA LEU A 132 -3.96 -7.71 4.00
C LEU A 132 -3.83 -6.24 3.59
N ARG A 133 -4.73 -5.38 4.07
CA ARG A 133 -4.85 -3.99 3.60
C ARG A 133 -4.81 -2.94 4.72
N GLY A 134 -4.85 -3.35 5.98
CA GLY A 134 -4.77 -2.43 7.11
C GLY A 134 -4.74 -3.21 8.42
N ASP A 135 -4.41 -2.50 9.49
CA ASP A 135 -4.42 -3.04 10.85
C ASP A 135 -5.83 -3.49 11.27
N ILE A 136 -5.89 -4.43 12.20
CA ILE A 136 -7.14 -4.84 12.84
C ILE A 136 -7.04 -4.49 14.33
N TYR A 137 -7.93 -3.63 14.81
CA TYR A 137 -7.90 -3.18 16.20
C TYR A 137 -8.70 -4.11 17.12
N LYS A 138 -8.34 -4.09 18.41
CA LYS A 138 -9.05 -4.79 19.47
C LYS A 138 -10.49 -4.29 19.60
N GLY A 139 -11.36 -5.15 20.12
CA GLY A 139 -12.78 -4.88 20.30
C GLY A 139 -13.65 -5.52 19.22
N ILE A 140 -14.80 -4.91 18.94
CA ILE A 140 -15.82 -5.49 18.05
C ILE A 140 -15.28 -5.62 16.63
N PHE A 141 -15.22 -6.85 16.14
CA PHE A 141 -14.84 -7.16 14.76
C PHE A 141 -16.10 -7.33 13.90
N THR A 142 -16.18 -6.54 12.85
CA THR A 142 -17.33 -6.39 11.97
C THR A 142 -17.00 -6.75 10.52
N LYS A 143 -18.01 -6.76 9.65
CA LYS A 143 -17.81 -6.89 8.20
C LYS A 143 -16.96 -5.76 7.61
N SER A 144 -16.99 -4.57 8.19
CA SER A 144 -16.15 -3.45 7.74
C SER A 144 -14.65 -3.69 7.95
N ASP A 145 -14.27 -4.58 8.86
CA ASP A 145 -12.87 -4.89 9.18
C ASP A 145 -12.26 -5.94 8.22
N LEU A 146 -13.08 -6.52 7.33
CA LEU A 146 -12.62 -7.47 6.31
C LEU A 146 -11.90 -6.75 5.16
N CYS A 147 -10.67 -7.16 4.86
CA CYS A 147 -9.88 -6.54 3.78
C CYS A 147 -10.48 -6.76 2.38
N ASN A 148 -11.09 -7.93 2.10
CA ASN A 148 -11.64 -8.31 0.79
C ASN A 148 -12.95 -9.13 0.95
N PRO A 149 -14.07 -8.52 1.38
CA PRO A 149 -15.31 -9.24 1.69
C PRO A 149 -15.99 -9.90 0.46
N ASP A 150 -15.58 -9.54 -0.75
CA ASP A 150 -16.19 -10.03 -2.00
C ASP A 150 -15.34 -11.04 -2.78
N ASP A 151 -14.10 -11.31 -2.37
CA ASP A 151 -13.25 -12.30 -3.04
C ASP A 151 -13.67 -13.75 -2.73
N ARG A 152 -14.58 -14.28 -3.54
CA ARG A 152 -15.07 -15.66 -3.43
C ARG A 152 -14.11 -16.71 -3.99
N SER A 153 -12.90 -16.32 -4.38
CA SER A 153 -11.95 -17.25 -4.99
C SER A 153 -11.52 -18.34 -4.01
N ALA A 154 -11.31 -19.54 -4.55
CA ALA A 154 -10.76 -20.67 -3.80
C ALA A 154 -9.33 -20.40 -3.37
N PHE A 155 -8.93 -20.98 -2.24
CA PHE A 155 -7.52 -21.27 -2.04
C PHE A 155 -7.07 -22.34 -3.03
N ARG A 156 -5.85 -22.20 -3.53
CA ARG A 156 -5.23 -23.09 -4.51
C ARG A 156 -4.25 -24.01 -3.81
N TYR A 157 -4.11 -25.25 -4.28
CA TYR A 157 -3.12 -26.17 -3.74
C TYR A 157 -2.44 -27.06 -4.78
N ALA A 158 -1.23 -27.51 -4.44
CA ALA A 158 -0.50 -28.55 -5.14
C ALA A 158 0.26 -29.41 -4.13
N THR A 159 0.28 -30.72 -4.35
CA THR A 159 1.03 -31.68 -3.53
C THR A 159 2.40 -31.93 -4.16
N VAL A 160 3.47 -31.67 -3.42
CA VAL A 160 4.85 -31.83 -3.89
C VAL A 160 5.71 -32.50 -2.82
N THR A 161 6.94 -32.89 -3.15
CA THR A 161 7.87 -33.40 -2.13
C THR A 161 8.31 -32.28 -1.17
N ARG A 162 8.60 -32.64 0.08
CA ARG A 162 9.13 -31.71 1.11
C ARG A 162 10.35 -30.94 0.60
N LYS A 163 11.21 -31.57 -0.21
CA LYS A 163 12.38 -30.95 -0.84
C LYS A 163 11.99 -29.76 -1.72
N ILE A 164 10.96 -29.89 -2.55
CA ILE A 164 10.44 -28.81 -3.41
C ILE A 164 9.74 -27.76 -2.56
N ALA A 165 8.90 -28.17 -1.62
CA ALA A 165 8.16 -27.25 -0.74
C ALA A 165 9.10 -26.32 0.06
N ASN A 166 10.25 -26.79 0.53
CA ASN A 166 11.21 -25.93 1.23
C ASN A 166 11.89 -24.87 0.34
N LYS A 167 11.85 -25.04 -0.99
CA LYS A 167 12.49 -24.12 -1.94
C LYS A 167 11.51 -23.12 -2.55
N ILE A 168 10.20 -23.35 -2.44
CA ILE A 168 9.18 -22.58 -3.19
C ILE A 168 9.20 -21.09 -2.90
N VAL A 169 9.34 -20.70 -1.63
CA VAL A 169 9.36 -19.29 -1.20
C VAL A 169 10.57 -18.58 -1.78
N ARG A 170 11.76 -19.16 -1.60
CA ARG A 170 13.01 -18.59 -2.11
C ARG A 170 12.99 -18.49 -3.63
N LYS A 171 12.54 -19.54 -4.33
CA LYS A 171 12.44 -19.53 -5.79
C LYS A 171 11.46 -18.46 -6.28
N THR A 172 10.36 -18.25 -5.57
CA THR A 172 9.40 -17.20 -5.89
C THR A 172 10.03 -15.81 -5.77
N GLN A 173 10.77 -15.56 -4.69
CA GLN A 173 11.49 -14.30 -4.48
C GLN A 173 12.55 -14.06 -5.56
N GLU A 174 13.34 -15.09 -5.91
CA GLU A 174 14.33 -15.06 -7.00
C GLU A 174 13.66 -14.65 -8.33
N LEU A 175 12.58 -15.33 -8.72
CA LEU A 175 11.89 -15.04 -9.99
C LEU A 175 11.26 -13.64 -10.06
N ILE A 176 10.82 -13.09 -8.93
CA ILE A 176 10.26 -11.74 -8.90
C ILE A 176 11.36 -10.70 -9.03
N LYS A 177 12.49 -10.92 -8.34
CA LYS A 177 13.67 -10.06 -8.48
C LYS A 177 14.18 -10.06 -9.92
N GLU A 178 14.31 -11.23 -10.54
CA GLU A 178 14.72 -11.35 -11.95
C GLU A 178 13.78 -10.59 -12.90
N LYS A 179 12.46 -10.66 -12.67
CA LYS A 179 11.47 -9.93 -13.46
C LYS A 179 11.55 -8.42 -13.25
N ALA A 180 11.75 -7.97 -12.01
CA ALA A 180 11.88 -6.55 -11.69
C ALA A 180 13.12 -5.95 -12.40
N GLU A 181 14.27 -6.64 -12.30
CA GLU A 181 15.50 -6.23 -13.00
C GLU A 181 15.34 -6.27 -14.53
N GLU A 182 14.56 -7.20 -15.07
CA GLU A 182 14.26 -7.23 -16.51
C GLU A 182 13.38 -6.07 -16.95
N GLN A 183 12.40 -5.69 -16.14
CA GLN A 183 11.51 -4.57 -16.41
C GLN A 183 12.27 -3.25 -16.35
N GLU A 184 13.09 -3.04 -15.33
CA GLU A 184 13.96 -1.85 -15.19
C GLU A 184 14.86 -1.68 -16.41
N ARG A 185 15.52 -2.77 -16.87
CA ARG A 185 16.34 -2.73 -18.10
C ARG A 185 15.55 -2.35 -19.35
N LYS A 186 14.27 -2.75 -19.45
CA LYS A 186 13.41 -2.41 -20.60
C LYS A 186 13.00 -0.94 -20.55
N GLU A 187 12.64 -0.45 -19.37
CA GLU A 187 12.29 0.96 -19.14
C GLU A 187 13.49 1.86 -19.45
N GLU A 188 14.70 1.53 -18.98
CA GLU A 188 15.94 2.23 -19.34
C GLU A 188 16.21 2.23 -20.86
N GLU A 189 15.93 1.11 -21.55
CA GLU A 189 16.12 1.03 -23.00
C GLU A 189 15.10 1.90 -23.75
N GLU A 190 13.85 1.97 -23.29
CA GLU A 190 12.80 2.83 -23.83
C GLU A 190 13.13 4.30 -23.60
N GLU A 191 13.52 4.70 -22.38
CA GLU A 191 13.95 6.07 -22.08
C GLU A 191 15.13 6.50 -22.94
N ARG A 192 16.09 5.61 -23.18
CA ARG A 192 17.22 5.90 -24.08
C ARG A 192 16.78 6.11 -25.53
N LYS A 193 15.77 5.36 -26.01
CA LYS A 193 15.21 5.53 -27.36
C LYS A 193 14.47 6.86 -27.48
N ASP A 194 13.62 7.18 -26.50
CA ASP A 194 12.87 8.43 -26.45
C ASP A 194 13.81 9.64 -26.39
N ALA A 195 14.86 9.57 -25.57
CA ALA A 195 15.88 10.62 -25.49
C ALA A 195 16.66 10.79 -26.81
N GLU A 196 16.94 9.69 -27.53
CA GLU A 196 17.57 9.75 -28.84
C GLU A 196 16.64 10.35 -29.91
N GLU A 197 15.36 9.99 -29.89
CA GLU A 197 14.35 10.57 -30.78
C GLU A 197 14.16 12.07 -30.52
N GLU A 198 14.07 12.48 -29.26
CA GLU A 198 13.97 13.89 -28.89
C GLU A 198 15.21 14.68 -29.34
N ARG A 199 16.42 14.10 -29.20
CA ARG A 199 17.66 14.71 -29.72
C ARG A 199 17.61 14.89 -31.25
N ARG A 200 17.11 13.90 -31.98
CA ARG A 200 16.96 13.97 -33.45
C ARG A 200 15.94 15.04 -33.86
N GLU A 201 14.81 15.14 -33.17
CA GLU A 201 13.83 16.19 -33.45
C GLU A 201 14.38 17.59 -33.14
N ARG A 202 15.05 17.78 -31.99
CA ARG A 202 15.75 19.05 -31.68
C ARG A 202 16.79 19.41 -32.74
N GLU A 203 17.51 18.43 -33.30
CA GLU A 203 18.48 18.68 -34.37
C GLU A 203 17.81 19.06 -35.71
N LYS A 204 16.68 18.41 -36.06
CA LYS A 204 15.86 18.80 -37.21
C LYS A 204 15.30 20.21 -37.05
N GLU A 205 14.81 20.57 -35.87
CA GLU A 205 14.35 21.93 -35.56
C GLU A 205 15.47 22.95 -35.66
N ARG A 206 16.63 22.70 -35.03
CA ARG A 206 17.81 23.57 -35.17
C ARG A 206 18.23 23.75 -36.64
N THR A 207 18.14 22.70 -37.45
CA THR A 207 18.45 22.75 -38.88
C THR A 207 17.42 23.58 -39.66
N LYS A 208 16.13 23.43 -39.36
CA LYS A 208 15.05 24.28 -39.92
C LYS A 208 15.25 25.74 -39.52
N GLN A 209 15.57 26.01 -38.25
CA GLN A 209 15.81 27.35 -37.72
C GLN A 209 17.06 28.00 -38.33
N ARG A 210 18.14 27.24 -38.54
CA ARG A 210 19.33 27.70 -39.29
C ARG A 210 19.02 28.01 -40.75
N ARG A 211 18.20 27.21 -41.43
CA ARG A 211 17.74 27.51 -42.81
C ARG A 211 16.86 28.76 -42.86
N PHE A 212 16.05 28.99 -41.82
CA PHE A 212 15.22 30.19 -41.69
C PHE A 212 16.08 31.45 -41.46
N LEU A 213 17.06 31.38 -40.55
CA LEU A 213 18.01 32.48 -40.25
C LEU A 213 19.05 32.73 -41.36
N GLY A 214 19.33 31.74 -42.22
CA GLY A 214 20.18 31.90 -43.41
C GLY A 214 19.57 32.83 -44.47
N ASN A 215 18.26 33.03 -44.44
CA ASN A 215 17.53 33.99 -45.26
C ASN A 215 17.17 35.24 -44.44
N GLY A 216 18.18 36.01 -44.07
CA GLY A 216 18.04 37.39 -43.61
C GLY A 216 17.74 37.53 -42.11
N PHE A 217 18.77 37.86 -41.33
CA PHE A 217 18.93 39.18 -40.69
C PHE A 217 20.14 39.12 -39.75
N ARG A 218 21.12 39.99 -39.99
CA ARG A 218 22.18 40.32 -39.03
C ARG A 218 21.56 41.25 -38.00
N PHE A 219 21.59 40.90 -36.72
CA PHE A 219 21.43 41.88 -35.64
C PHE A 219 22.63 41.83 -34.69
N LYS A 220 23.22 43.02 -34.56
CA LYS A 220 24.34 43.41 -33.70
C LYS A 220 23.98 43.32 -32.23
N ASP A 221 25.00 43.00 -31.43
CA ASP A 221 25.32 43.54 -30.10
C ASP A 221 24.14 44.04 -29.24
N ILE A 222 23.74 43.24 -28.23
CA ILE A 222 23.26 43.77 -26.96
C ILE A 222 24.03 43.06 -25.84
N ARG A 223 24.74 43.90 -25.08
CA ARG A 223 25.63 43.56 -23.97
C ARG A 223 24.88 42.80 -22.87
N GLU A 224 25.55 41.81 -22.30
CA GLU A 224 25.28 41.33 -20.94
C GLU A 224 25.33 42.52 -19.98
N SER A 225 24.21 42.81 -19.34
CA SER A 225 24.15 43.62 -18.13
C SER A 225 23.59 42.74 -17.03
N GLU A 226 24.43 42.38 -16.06
CA GLU A 226 23.99 41.81 -14.79
C GLU A 226 22.99 42.76 -14.11
N PRO A 227 21.81 42.29 -13.66
CA PRO A 227 21.03 43.02 -12.68
C PRO A 227 21.61 42.74 -11.29
N GLY A 228 22.10 43.82 -10.66
CA GLY A 228 22.64 43.81 -9.32
C GLY A 228 21.65 43.39 -8.24
N ALA A 229 22.23 42.99 -7.11
CA ALA A 229 21.55 42.63 -5.87
C ALA A 229 20.50 43.68 -5.47
N LEU A 230 19.24 43.26 -5.41
CA LEU A 230 18.18 44.00 -4.75
C LEU A 230 17.87 43.28 -3.43
N ASN A 231 18.42 43.83 -2.33
CA ASN A 231 17.97 43.52 -0.99
C ASN A 231 16.49 43.91 -0.87
N ILE A 232 15.62 42.92 -0.69
CA ILE A 232 14.25 43.16 -0.23
C ILE A 232 14.21 42.70 1.22
N MET A 233 13.99 43.68 2.09
CA MET A 233 13.78 43.56 3.53
C MET A 233 12.72 42.51 3.86
N GLU A 234 12.98 41.78 4.93
CA GLU A 234 12.01 41.00 5.71
C GLU A 234 10.74 41.82 5.95
N ASP A 235 9.59 41.25 5.60
CA ASP A 235 8.31 41.64 6.16
C ASP A 235 7.81 40.46 6.99
N THR A 236 8.25 40.45 8.25
CA THR A 236 7.82 39.50 9.27
C THR A 236 6.70 40.14 10.08
N ASP A 237 5.46 39.93 9.67
CA ASP A 237 4.30 40.14 10.53
C ASP A 237 3.52 38.82 10.67
N GLN A 238 4.14 37.87 11.38
CA GLN A 238 3.42 36.77 12.02
C GLN A 238 2.71 37.31 13.26
N THR A 239 1.40 37.53 13.16
CA THR A 239 0.56 37.79 14.32
C THR A 239 0.33 36.48 15.08
N TYR A 240 1.21 36.22 16.04
CA TYR A 240 1.05 35.17 17.04
C TYR A 240 -0.02 35.58 18.06
N LEU A 241 -1.20 34.96 17.99
CA LEU A 241 -2.12 34.88 19.14
C LEU A 241 -1.79 33.63 19.94
N TYR A 242 -0.70 33.68 20.71
CA TYR A 242 -0.45 32.73 21.80
C TYR A 242 -1.14 33.22 23.08
N SER A 243 -2.14 32.47 23.54
CA SER A 243 -2.50 32.44 24.95
C SER A 243 -1.95 31.14 25.52
N GLU A 244 -1.01 31.28 26.45
CA GLU A 244 -0.28 30.21 27.11
C GLU A 244 -1.21 29.20 27.80
N SER A 245 -1.16 27.95 27.34
CA SER A 245 -1.31 26.82 28.25
C SER A 245 -0.17 25.84 27.96
N LYS A 246 0.76 25.71 28.91
CA LYS A 246 1.77 24.64 28.92
C LYS A 246 1.12 23.31 29.33
N GLN A 247 0.08 22.89 28.61
CA GLN A 247 -0.15 21.48 28.45
C GLN A 247 0.69 21.08 27.24
N GLN A 248 1.55 20.08 27.36
CA GLN A 248 2.03 19.38 26.17
C GLN A 248 0.77 18.98 25.42
N ILE A 249 0.46 19.66 24.32
CA ILE A 249 -0.59 19.23 23.42
C ILE A 249 -0.06 17.88 22.92
N ALA A 250 -0.69 16.80 23.38
CA ALA A 250 -0.36 15.48 22.88
C ALA A 250 -0.67 15.51 21.39
N LEU A 251 0.38 15.45 20.56
CA LEU A 251 0.21 15.37 19.12
C LEU A 251 -0.53 14.08 18.79
N THR A 252 -1.39 14.13 17.78
CA THR A 252 -1.99 12.90 17.25
C THR A 252 -0.93 12.14 16.46
N TYR A 253 -1.05 10.81 16.44
CA TYR A 253 -0.29 10.00 15.49
C TYR A 253 -0.73 10.34 14.06
N GLY A 254 0.23 10.46 13.16
CA GLY A 254 -0.04 10.81 11.76
C GLY A 254 1.23 10.92 10.94
N TRP A 255 1.09 11.41 9.72
CA TRP A 255 2.20 11.50 8.77
C TRP A 255 3.13 12.67 9.11
N ASN A 256 4.43 12.48 8.89
CA ASN A 256 5.42 13.56 8.84
C ASN A 256 6.17 13.44 7.51
N THR A 257 5.71 14.18 6.50
CA THR A 257 6.09 13.96 5.11
C THR A 257 7.38 14.71 4.79
N GLN A 258 8.37 13.99 4.25
CA GLN A 258 9.57 14.59 3.68
C GLN A 258 9.47 14.48 2.15
N ASP A 259 9.36 15.62 1.48
CA ASP A 259 9.35 15.68 0.02
C ASP A 259 10.45 16.65 -0.50
N GLN A 260 10.44 16.92 -1.81
CA GLN A 260 11.48 17.73 -2.46
C GLN A 260 11.32 19.24 -2.22
N CYS A 261 10.25 19.67 -1.56
CA CYS A 261 9.99 21.08 -1.26
C CYS A 261 10.62 21.46 0.09
N GLU A 262 11.01 22.73 0.21
CA GLU A 262 11.73 23.23 1.40
C GLU A 262 10.80 23.49 2.61
N ASP A 263 9.48 23.49 2.43
CA ASP A 263 8.49 23.75 3.47
C ASP A 263 7.81 22.47 4.00
N ASN A 264 7.33 22.51 5.25
CA ASN A 264 6.55 21.42 5.83
C ASN A 264 5.21 21.32 5.07
N GLY A 265 5.06 20.25 4.28
CA GLY A 265 3.87 20.00 3.48
C GLY A 265 2.64 19.61 4.31
N ASN A 266 2.76 19.18 5.57
CA ASN A 266 1.61 18.70 6.34
C ASN A 266 0.83 19.86 6.98
N ASP A 267 -0.51 19.77 7.03
CA ASP A 267 -1.35 20.80 7.64
C ASP A 267 -1.31 20.77 9.18
N VAL A 268 -1.12 19.58 9.76
CA VAL A 268 -1.04 19.34 11.20
C VAL A 268 0.31 18.71 11.56
N GLU A 269 0.85 19.08 12.71
CA GLU A 269 2.03 18.42 13.29
C GLU A 269 1.62 17.11 13.98
N HIS A 270 2.34 16.04 13.70
CA HIS A 270 2.04 14.70 14.21
C HIS A 270 3.20 14.08 14.98
N GLU A 271 2.86 13.21 15.92
CA GLU A 271 3.80 12.22 16.45
C GLU A 271 3.95 11.09 15.41
N GLN A 272 5.18 10.77 15.04
CA GLN A 272 5.43 9.68 14.09
C GLN A 272 5.35 8.32 14.78
N PHE A 273 4.70 7.35 14.15
CA PHE A 273 4.69 5.96 14.58
C PHE A 273 5.75 5.15 13.82
N ASP A 274 6.43 4.22 14.49
CA ASP A 274 7.48 3.37 13.90
C ASP A 274 6.88 2.31 12.96
N GLN A 275 6.58 2.71 11.72
CA GLN A 275 6.20 1.82 10.62
C GLN A 275 7.39 1.39 9.78
N VAL A 276 7.23 0.26 9.11
CA VAL A 276 8.14 -0.28 8.11
C VAL A 276 7.65 0.16 6.73
N SER A 277 8.58 0.53 5.86
CA SER A 277 8.24 0.82 4.47
C SER A 277 7.84 -0.46 3.72
N PHE A 278 6.70 -0.44 3.03
CA PHE A 278 6.34 -1.51 2.10
C PHE A 278 7.26 -1.56 0.86
N ASP A 279 7.99 -0.48 0.60
CA ASP A 279 8.92 -0.36 -0.51
C ASP A 279 10.32 -0.87 -0.14
N ASP A 280 10.54 -1.20 1.13
CA ASP A 280 11.79 -1.82 1.60
C ASP A 280 11.59 -3.34 1.76
N PRO A 281 11.96 -4.15 0.75
CA PRO A 281 11.80 -5.60 0.82
C PRO A 281 12.77 -6.27 1.81
N GLU A 282 13.80 -5.57 2.30
CA GLU A 282 14.69 -6.08 3.35
C GLU A 282 14.02 -5.96 4.72
N GLU A 283 13.27 -4.89 4.95
CA GLU A 283 12.52 -4.71 6.20
C GLU A 283 11.15 -5.41 6.20
N LEU A 284 10.42 -5.43 5.07
CA LEU A 284 9.13 -6.12 4.94
C LEU A 284 9.10 -7.05 3.72
N PRO A 285 9.30 -8.37 3.91
CA PRO A 285 9.27 -9.31 2.81
C PRO A 285 7.91 -9.31 2.10
N VAL A 286 7.92 -9.28 0.75
CA VAL A 286 6.70 -9.31 -0.10
C VAL A 286 5.76 -10.47 0.23
N PHE A 287 6.31 -11.55 0.78
CA PHE A 287 5.60 -12.77 1.11
C PHE A 287 5.71 -13.12 2.58
N PHE A 288 4.63 -13.70 3.10
CA PHE A 288 4.58 -14.34 4.39
C PHE A 288 4.11 -15.79 4.22
N TRP A 289 4.55 -16.66 5.13
CA TRP A 289 4.24 -18.08 5.04
C TRP A 289 4.22 -18.74 6.41
N GLY A 290 3.42 -19.80 6.52
CA GLY A 290 3.37 -20.69 7.67
C GLY A 290 3.55 -22.13 7.21
N LYS A 291 4.10 -22.99 8.05
CA LYS A 291 4.22 -24.41 7.71
C LYS A 291 4.11 -25.30 8.95
N LYS A 292 3.55 -26.48 8.76
CA LYS A 292 3.51 -27.54 9.77
C LYS A 292 3.78 -28.87 9.10
N PHE A 293 4.93 -29.45 9.43
CA PHE A 293 5.33 -30.77 8.97
C PHE A 293 5.36 -31.72 10.16
N LYS A 294 5.04 -32.99 9.93
CA LYS A 294 5.27 -34.05 10.92
C LYS A 294 6.76 -34.09 11.29
N GLU A 295 7.03 -34.41 12.54
CA GLU A 295 8.40 -34.59 13.00
C GLU A 295 9.07 -35.75 12.24
N GLY A 296 10.32 -35.55 11.82
CA GLY A 296 11.06 -36.55 11.05
C GLY A 296 10.64 -36.74 9.59
N LEU A 297 9.75 -35.89 9.04
CA LEU A 297 9.26 -36.00 7.66
C LEU A 297 10.41 -36.13 6.65
N GLY A 298 10.43 -37.17 5.83
CA GLY A 298 11.44 -37.40 4.79
C GLY A 298 11.48 -36.29 3.73
N LYS A 299 12.58 -36.19 2.98
CA LYS A 299 12.73 -35.18 1.91
C LYS A 299 11.79 -35.45 0.72
N ASP A 300 11.52 -36.71 0.45
CA ASP A 300 10.70 -37.16 -0.68
C ASP A 300 9.23 -37.40 -0.28
N GLU A 301 8.89 -37.21 1.00
CA GLU A 301 7.51 -37.29 1.45
C GLU A 301 6.70 -36.06 1.02
N PHE A 302 5.40 -36.26 0.83
CA PHE A 302 4.51 -35.26 0.27
C PHE A 302 4.08 -34.20 1.28
N VAL A 303 3.98 -32.98 0.78
CA VAL A 303 3.53 -31.77 1.47
C VAL A 303 2.57 -31.04 0.55
N ASP A 304 1.47 -30.56 1.11
CA ASP A 304 0.53 -29.69 0.39
C ASP A 304 0.97 -28.24 0.50
N ILE A 305 1.25 -27.61 -0.64
CA ILE A 305 1.41 -26.16 -0.72
C ILE A 305 0.03 -25.57 -0.94
N ILE A 306 -0.42 -24.71 -0.01
CA ILE A 306 -1.71 -24.02 -0.05
C ILE A 306 -1.43 -22.52 -0.23
N THR A 307 -2.19 -21.86 -1.10
CA THR A 307 -1.92 -20.47 -1.47
C THR A 307 -3.18 -19.74 -1.92
N THR A 308 -3.14 -18.41 -2.00
CA THR A 308 -4.26 -17.60 -2.51
C THR A 308 -4.40 -17.75 -4.03
N ASP A 309 -5.59 -17.47 -4.56
CA ASP A 309 -5.89 -17.68 -5.99
C ASP A 309 -4.97 -16.87 -6.89
N TYR A 310 -4.81 -15.59 -6.55
CA TYR A 310 -4.06 -14.60 -7.34
C TYR A 310 -2.62 -15.04 -7.59
N ILE A 311 -1.86 -15.32 -6.53
CA ILE A 311 -0.47 -15.77 -6.68
C ILE A 311 -0.38 -17.24 -7.10
N GLY A 312 -1.38 -18.06 -6.76
CA GLY A 312 -1.39 -19.48 -7.06
C GLY A 312 -1.29 -19.77 -8.56
N ARG A 313 -2.14 -19.11 -9.36
CA ARG A 313 -2.20 -19.34 -10.83
C ARG A 313 -1.01 -18.79 -11.59
N GLY A 314 -0.42 -17.70 -11.10
CA GLY A 314 0.68 -17.00 -11.73
C GLY A 314 2.02 -17.39 -11.11
N VAL A 315 2.28 -16.80 -9.95
CA VAL A 315 3.58 -16.79 -9.28
C VAL A 315 4.01 -18.17 -8.81
N VAL A 316 3.17 -18.85 -8.02
CA VAL A 316 3.49 -20.16 -7.42
C VAL A 316 3.60 -21.23 -8.50
N ALA A 317 2.66 -21.26 -9.45
CA ALA A 317 2.71 -22.21 -10.55
C ALA A 317 4.00 -22.08 -11.38
N ASN A 318 4.44 -20.86 -11.69
CA ASN A 318 5.70 -20.63 -12.41
C ASN A 318 6.93 -21.06 -11.58
N ALA A 319 6.93 -20.78 -10.27
CA ALA A 319 8.02 -21.18 -9.39
C ALA A 319 8.11 -22.71 -9.25
N LEU A 320 6.96 -23.40 -9.17
CA LEU A 320 6.91 -24.85 -9.15
C LEU A 320 7.40 -25.47 -10.46
N GLU A 321 7.01 -24.92 -11.61
CA GLU A 321 7.50 -25.37 -12.92
C GLU A 321 9.02 -25.36 -12.96
N LYS A 322 9.66 -24.24 -12.56
CA LYS A 322 11.12 -24.11 -12.55
C LYS A 322 11.79 -25.09 -11.59
N LEU A 323 11.22 -25.30 -10.39
CA LEU A 323 11.76 -26.27 -9.43
C LEU A 323 11.64 -27.72 -9.93
N LEU A 324 10.56 -28.06 -10.62
CA LEU A 324 10.37 -29.39 -11.20
C LEU A 324 11.33 -29.62 -12.38
N GLU A 325 11.52 -28.62 -13.24
CA GLU A 325 12.51 -28.67 -14.32
C GLU A 325 13.93 -28.90 -13.76
N GLU A 326 14.31 -28.19 -12.70
CA GLU A 326 15.62 -28.35 -12.04
C GLU A 326 15.79 -29.72 -11.39
N GLU A 327 14.77 -30.19 -10.65
CA GLU A 327 14.83 -31.45 -9.91
C GLU A 327 14.89 -32.68 -10.85
N TYR A 328 14.12 -32.65 -11.93
CA TYR A 328 14.02 -33.74 -12.90
C TYR A 328 14.86 -33.52 -14.16
N LYS A 329 15.83 -32.60 -14.12
CA LYS A 329 16.78 -32.31 -15.23
C LYS A 329 16.06 -32.08 -16.58
N GLY A 330 14.94 -31.36 -16.55
CA GLY A 330 14.15 -31.01 -17.73
C GLY A 330 13.27 -32.14 -18.29
N GLN A 331 13.21 -33.31 -17.63
CA GLN A 331 12.30 -34.40 -18.05
C GLN A 331 10.82 -34.06 -17.80
N ILE A 332 10.56 -33.16 -16.85
CA ILE A 332 9.24 -32.61 -16.55
C ILE A 332 9.32 -31.10 -16.78
N SER A 333 8.73 -30.64 -17.88
CA SER A 333 8.54 -29.22 -18.19
C SER A 333 7.06 -29.02 -18.49
N MET A 334 6.28 -28.93 -17.40
CA MET A 334 4.87 -28.59 -17.48
C MET A 334 4.52 -27.74 -16.27
N LYS A 335 3.94 -26.58 -16.55
CA LYS A 335 3.38 -25.72 -15.52
C LYS A 335 2.33 -26.46 -14.69
N PRO A 336 2.54 -26.64 -13.37
CA PRO A 336 1.60 -27.37 -12.54
C PRO A 336 0.26 -26.64 -12.46
N TRP A 337 -0.82 -27.40 -12.64
CA TRP A 337 -2.16 -26.91 -12.36
C TRP A 337 -2.41 -26.99 -10.85
N LEU A 338 -2.73 -25.86 -10.21
CA LEU A 338 -3.15 -25.84 -8.82
C LEU A 338 -4.67 -26.01 -8.71
N SER A 339 -5.07 -27.07 -8.02
CA SER A 339 -6.47 -27.40 -7.77
C SER A 339 -7.09 -26.49 -6.71
N GLU A 340 -8.42 -26.43 -6.65
CA GLU A 340 -9.12 -25.79 -5.53
C GLU A 340 -8.96 -26.63 -4.27
N TYR A 341 -8.56 -26.00 -3.17
CA TYR A 341 -8.29 -26.71 -1.93
C TYR A 341 -9.56 -27.18 -1.22
N ARG A 342 -10.52 -26.27 -1.01
CA ARG A 342 -11.84 -26.55 -0.45
C ARG A 342 -12.86 -25.50 -0.86
N GLU A 343 -14.14 -25.89 -0.84
CA GLU A 343 -15.22 -25.03 -1.34
C GLU A 343 -15.90 -24.18 -0.26
N ASP A 344 -15.87 -24.63 1.00
CA ASP A 344 -16.59 -24.02 2.11
C ASP A 344 -15.81 -22.87 2.78
N VAL A 345 -14.49 -22.84 2.62
CA VAL A 345 -13.62 -21.72 3.04
C VAL A 345 -12.99 -21.07 1.81
N ARG A 346 -13.37 -19.82 1.55
CA ARG A 346 -12.93 -18.98 0.44
C ARG A 346 -12.17 -17.77 0.98
N GLN A 347 -11.51 -17.03 0.11
CA GLN A 347 -10.66 -15.90 0.54
C GLN A 347 -11.42 -14.81 1.30
N ASN A 348 -12.69 -14.57 0.98
CA ASN A 348 -13.51 -13.57 1.65
C ASN A 348 -14.05 -13.98 3.03
N ASN A 349 -14.12 -15.28 3.34
CA ASN A 349 -14.77 -15.76 4.56
C ASN A 349 -13.80 -16.45 5.55
N LEU A 350 -12.51 -16.48 5.25
CA LEU A 350 -11.50 -17.07 6.12
C LEU A 350 -11.47 -16.38 7.49
N LEU A 351 -11.29 -15.06 7.51
CA LEU A 351 -11.22 -14.28 8.75
C LEU A 351 -12.56 -14.25 9.48
N GLU A 352 -13.68 -14.13 8.76
CA GLU A 352 -15.04 -14.26 9.32
C GLU A 352 -15.18 -15.55 10.14
N LYS A 353 -14.93 -16.70 9.50
CA LYS A 353 -15.07 -18.00 10.17
C LYS A 353 -14.08 -18.20 11.32
N TYR A 354 -12.86 -17.70 11.17
CA TYR A 354 -11.85 -17.77 12.23
C TYR A 354 -12.27 -16.98 13.46
N VAL A 355 -12.75 -15.74 13.26
CA VAL A 355 -13.18 -14.87 14.35
C VAL A 355 -14.46 -15.40 15.02
N GLU A 356 -15.45 -15.82 14.23
CA GLU A 356 -16.69 -16.40 14.77
C GLU A 356 -16.44 -17.63 15.66
N SER A 357 -15.45 -18.46 15.28
CA SER A 357 -15.13 -19.69 16.02
C SER A 357 -14.18 -19.48 17.20
N THR A 358 -13.26 -18.53 17.10
CA THR A 358 -12.16 -18.36 18.07
C THR A 358 -12.45 -17.23 19.08
N PHE A 359 -13.14 -16.18 18.64
CA PHE A 359 -13.38 -14.96 19.43
C PHE A 359 -14.88 -14.59 19.44
N PRO A 360 -15.76 -15.49 19.91
CA PRO A 360 -17.20 -15.29 19.82
C PRO A 360 -17.63 -14.07 20.64
N TYR A 361 -18.34 -13.15 19.98
CA TYR A 361 -18.93 -11.99 20.65
C TYR A 361 -20.06 -12.42 21.58
N LYS A 362 -20.05 -11.91 22.81
CA LYS A 362 -21.13 -12.08 23.78
C LYS A 362 -21.80 -10.73 24.00
N PRO A 363 -23.01 -10.50 23.45
CA PRO A 363 -23.66 -9.22 23.63
C PRO A 363 -23.88 -8.96 25.13
N PRO A 364 -23.67 -7.72 25.60
CA PRO A 364 -23.94 -7.38 26.99
C PRO A 364 -25.40 -7.72 27.31
N VAL A 365 -25.62 -8.42 28.43
CA VAL A 365 -26.96 -8.72 28.91
C VAL A 365 -27.67 -7.39 29.13
N PRO A 366 -28.83 -7.13 28.50
CA PRO A 366 -29.54 -5.88 28.69
C PRO A 366 -29.81 -5.70 30.18
N ILE A 367 -29.27 -4.62 30.75
CA ILE A 367 -29.58 -4.23 32.12
C ILE A 367 -31.08 -3.95 32.11
N LYS A 368 -31.85 -4.81 32.78
CA LYS A 368 -33.27 -4.52 33.03
C LYS A 368 -33.31 -3.18 33.75
N SER A 369 -33.85 -2.16 33.09
CA SER A 369 -34.16 -0.88 33.71
C SER A 369 -35.03 -1.18 34.95
N GLN A 370 -34.50 -0.90 36.14
CA GLN A 370 -35.28 -0.93 37.37
C GLN A 370 -36.13 0.33 37.48
#